data_AF-A0A2T9ZM51-F1
#
_entry.id   AF-A0A2T9ZM51-F1
#
_cell.length_a   1.000
_cell.length_b   1.000
_cell.length_c   1.000
_cell.angle_alpha   90.00
_cell.angle_beta   90.00
_cell.angle_gamma   90.00
#
_symmetry.space_group_name_H-M   'P 1'
#
loop_
_entity.id
_entity.type
_entity.pdbx_description
1 polymer ?
#
loop_
_entity_poly.entity_id
_entity_poly.type
_entity_poly.pdbx_seq_one_letter_code
_entity_poly.pdbx_strand_id
1 'polypeptide(L)'
;MLLPQHRAAHLKHLVKILTLCLFFGTLAHADMGKLVPLEDIQQLSRQSKQHQIPILLMVSQYHCSYCDRMKEEILEPMLLDLEYQQRVLIRELSIDPGETVTSLQGKREEAADFASQYNVSVT
;
A
#
# COMPACT_ATOMS: atom_id res chain seq x y z
N MET A 1 -43.97 -40.12 -16.69
CA MET A 1 -43.53 -39.96 -15.29
C MET A 1 -42.03 -40.14 -15.24
N LEU A 2 -41.25 -39.06 -15.10
CA LEU A 2 -39.85 -39.06 -14.63
C LEU A 2 -39.34 -37.62 -14.72
N LEU A 3 -39.30 -36.90 -13.59
CA LEU A 3 -38.36 -35.79 -13.30
C LEU A 3 -38.71 -35.12 -11.95
N PRO A 4 -38.14 -35.62 -10.83
CA PRO A 4 -37.92 -34.76 -9.66
C PRO A 4 -36.45 -34.77 -9.17
N GLN A 5 -35.57 -35.63 -9.69
CA GLN A 5 -34.28 -35.94 -9.05
C GLN A 5 -33.13 -34.96 -9.41
N HIS A 6 -33.17 -34.28 -10.56
CA HIS A 6 -32.06 -33.44 -11.02
C HIS A 6 -31.96 -32.07 -10.29
N ARG A 7 -33.10 -31.49 -9.86
CA ARG A 7 -33.12 -30.19 -9.17
C ARG A 7 -32.55 -30.24 -7.75
N ALA A 8 -32.72 -31.37 -7.06
CA ALA A 8 -32.24 -31.54 -5.68
C ALA A 8 -30.71 -31.67 -5.59
N ALA A 9 -30.05 -32.23 -6.60
CA ALA A 9 -28.59 -32.35 -6.65
C ALA A 9 -27.93 -30.97 -6.87
N HIS A 10 -28.44 -30.18 -7.82
CA HIS A 10 -27.93 -28.83 -8.07
C HIS A 10 -28.12 -27.89 -6.87
N LEU A 11 -29.24 -28.00 -6.16
CA LEU A 11 -29.50 -27.20 -4.95
C LEU A 11 -28.52 -27.55 -3.81
N LYS A 12 -28.19 -28.84 -3.62
CA LYS A 12 -27.23 -29.30 -2.61
C LYS A 12 -25.79 -28.86 -2.91
N HIS A 13 -25.40 -28.84 -4.19
CA HIS A 13 -24.09 -28.34 -4.62
C HIS A 13 -23.97 -26.82 -4.46
N LEU A 14 -25.03 -26.06 -4.80
CA LEU A 14 -25.10 -24.62 -4.60
C LEU A 14 -24.96 -24.23 -3.12
N VAL A 15 -25.64 -24.95 -2.22
CA VAL A 15 -25.54 -24.71 -0.76
C VAL A 15 -24.13 -25.03 -0.25
N LYS A 16 -23.52 -26.16 -0.68
CA LYS A 16 -22.13 -26.51 -0.28
C LYS A 16 -21.10 -25.49 -0.76
N ILE A 17 -21.23 -24.96 -1.98
CA ILE A 17 -20.34 -23.91 -2.51
C ILE A 17 -20.51 -22.62 -1.70
N LEU A 18 -21.76 -22.22 -1.40
CA LEU A 18 -22.06 -21.04 -0.60
C LEU A 18 -21.50 -21.16 0.84
N THR A 19 -21.54 -22.36 1.42
CA THR A 19 -21.03 -22.60 2.78
C THR A 19 -19.50 -22.62 2.82
N LEU A 20 -18.84 -23.02 1.72
CA LEU A 20 -17.37 -23.03 1.60
C LEU A 20 -16.79 -21.62 1.44
N CYS A 21 -17.46 -20.73 0.69
CA CYS A 21 -17.03 -19.32 0.55
C CYS A 21 -17.14 -18.53 1.86
N LEU A 22 -18.13 -18.84 2.70
CA LEU A 22 -18.30 -18.19 4.01
C LEU A 22 -17.18 -18.55 5.01
N PHE A 23 -16.50 -19.69 4.84
CA PHE A 23 -15.46 -20.15 5.76
C PHE A 23 -14.06 -19.61 5.40
N PHE A 24 -13.82 -19.19 4.16
CA PHE A 24 -12.53 -18.68 3.68
C PHE A 24 -12.46 -17.15 3.50
N GLY A 25 -13.54 -16.44 3.81
CA GLY A 25 -13.56 -14.98 3.78
C GLY A 25 -12.83 -14.35 4.98
N THR A 26 -11.53 -14.58 5.12
CA THR A 26 -10.70 -13.72 5.95
C THR A 26 -10.74 -12.31 5.38
N LEU A 27 -11.27 -11.37 6.17
CA LEU A 27 -11.26 -9.94 5.92
C LEU A 27 -9.81 -9.46 5.80
N ALA A 28 -9.33 -9.30 4.56
CA ALA A 28 -8.21 -8.40 4.30
C ALA A 28 -8.70 -6.98 4.60
N HIS A 29 -8.40 -6.47 5.79
CA HIS A 29 -8.58 -5.07 6.10
C HIS A 29 -7.50 -4.31 5.35
N ALA A 30 -7.83 -3.82 4.15
CA ALA A 30 -7.02 -2.78 3.53
C ALA A 30 -7.19 -1.53 4.39
N ASP A 31 -6.10 -1.05 5.00
CA ASP A 31 -6.08 0.22 5.71
C ASP A 31 -6.13 1.35 4.66
N MET A 32 -7.35 1.64 4.19
CA MET A 32 -7.60 2.63 3.17
C MET A 32 -7.32 4.01 3.75
N GLY A 33 -6.41 4.74 3.11
CA GLY A 33 -6.08 6.11 3.49
C GLY A 33 -4.83 6.26 4.34
N LYS A 34 -4.12 5.17 4.69
CA LYS A 34 -2.80 5.28 5.32
C LYS A 34 -1.67 5.32 4.31
N LEU A 35 -0.62 6.08 4.64
CA LEU A 35 0.60 6.10 3.84
C LEU A 35 1.21 4.71 3.76
N VAL A 36 1.67 4.36 2.56
CA VAL A 36 2.37 3.10 2.32
C VAL A 36 3.87 3.34 2.51
N PRO A 37 4.57 2.50 3.30
CA PRO A 37 6.02 2.58 3.43
C PRO A 37 6.75 2.38 2.10
N LEU A 38 7.90 3.04 1.94
CA LEU A 38 8.80 2.85 0.82
C LEU A 38 9.76 1.68 1.11
N GLU A 39 9.49 0.53 0.49
CA GLU A 39 10.38 -0.62 0.58
C GLU A 39 11.41 -0.66 -0.56
N ASP A 40 11.02 -0.22 -1.76
CA ASP A 40 11.82 -0.34 -2.97
C ASP A 40 11.58 0.86 -3.92
N ILE A 41 12.56 1.77 -3.98
CA ILE A 41 12.48 2.93 -4.87
C ILE A 41 12.72 2.55 -6.32
N GLN A 42 13.44 1.46 -6.60
CA GLN A 42 13.65 0.98 -7.97
C GLN A 42 12.32 0.55 -8.59
N GLN A 43 11.54 -0.25 -7.88
CA GLN A 43 10.21 -0.68 -8.31
C GLN A 43 9.26 0.52 -8.44
N LEU A 44 9.21 1.38 -7.43
CA LEU A 44 8.33 2.56 -7.46
C LEU A 44 8.68 3.50 -8.62
N SER A 45 9.97 3.67 -8.93
CA SER A 45 10.44 4.47 -10.07
C SER A 45 10.03 3.88 -11.42
N ARG A 46 9.99 2.54 -11.54
CA ARG A 46 9.46 1.88 -12.76
C ARG A 46 7.96 2.15 -12.90
N GLN A 47 7.20 2.05 -11.81
CA GLN A 47 5.77 2.38 -11.80
C GLN A 47 5.53 3.85 -12.17
N SER A 48 6.25 4.77 -11.55
CA SER A 48 6.20 6.22 -11.87
C SER A 48 6.43 6.48 -13.35
N LYS A 49 7.48 5.87 -13.94
CA LYS A 49 7.77 6.00 -15.38
C LYS A 49 6.68 5.40 -16.26
N GLN A 50 6.17 4.22 -15.92
CA GLN A 50 5.12 3.53 -16.68
C GLN A 50 3.83 4.36 -16.72
N HIS A 51 3.46 4.95 -15.60
CA HIS A 51 2.23 5.73 -15.47
C HIS A 51 2.43 7.23 -15.77
N GLN A 52 3.68 7.66 -16.01
CA GLN A 52 4.06 9.05 -16.26
C GLN A 52 3.61 10.01 -15.16
N ILE A 53 3.69 9.57 -13.90
CA ILE A 53 3.29 10.35 -12.71
C ILE A 53 4.46 10.51 -11.74
N PRO A 54 4.58 11.65 -11.04
CA PRO A 54 5.62 11.87 -10.04
C PRO A 54 5.50 10.96 -8.82
N ILE A 55 6.61 10.85 -8.08
CA ILE A 55 6.66 10.26 -6.74
C ILE A 55 6.73 11.41 -5.74
N LEU A 56 5.84 11.40 -4.74
CA LEU A 56 5.94 12.22 -3.54
C LEU A 56 6.43 11.31 -2.42
N LEU A 57 7.65 11.56 -1.97
CA LEU A 57 8.24 10.82 -0.86
C LEU A 57 8.19 11.68 0.40
N MET A 58 7.41 11.26 1.39
CA MET A 58 7.45 11.86 2.72
C MET A 58 8.55 11.20 3.52
N VAL A 59 9.51 11.97 4.02
CA VAL A 59 10.53 11.48 4.96
C VAL A 59 10.06 11.73 6.39
N SER A 60 10.14 10.73 7.25
CA SER A 60 9.63 10.80 8.63
C SER A 60 10.57 10.11 9.62
N GLN A 61 10.35 10.34 10.91
CA GLN A 61 11.02 9.65 12.01
C GLN A 61 10.02 9.44 13.15
N TYR A 62 10.31 8.49 14.03
CA TYR A 62 9.55 8.27 15.24
C TYR A 62 9.62 9.48 16.18
N HIS A 63 8.58 9.68 16.99
CA HIS A 63 8.43 10.85 17.86
C HIS A 63 8.47 12.22 17.14
N CYS A 64 8.08 12.27 15.87
CA CYS A 64 7.97 13.50 15.10
C CYS A 64 6.51 13.97 14.99
N SER A 65 6.08 14.82 15.93
CA SER A 65 4.69 15.34 15.92
C SER A 65 4.32 16.11 14.64
N TYR A 66 5.29 16.75 13.97
CA TYR A 66 5.05 17.40 12.68
C TYR A 66 4.84 16.40 11.56
N CYS A 67 5.57 15.27 11.59
CA CYS A 67 5.38 14.17 10.66
C CYS A 67 3.98 13.59 10.85
N ASP A 68 3.53 13.39 12.09
CA ASP A 68 2.19 12.86 12.37
C ASP A 68 1.10 13.78 11.81
N ARG A 69 1.20 15.10 12.02
CA ARG A 69 0.26 16.07 11.42
C ARG A 69 0.30 16.08 9.89
N MET A 70 1.49 16.04 9.29
CA MET A 70 1.62 15.99 7.83
C MET A 70 0.96 14.73 7.24
N LYS A 71 1.08 13.58 7.91
CA LYS A 71 0.38 12.36 7.53
C LYS A 71 -1.13 12.56 7.64
N GLU A 72 -1.61 12.81 8.85
CA GLU A 72 -3.03 12.73 9.19
C GLU A 72 -3.87 13.86 8.59
N GLU A 73 -3.32 15.07 8.52
CA GLU A 73 -4.07 16.27 8.11
C GLU A 73 -3.93 16.57 6.61
N ILE A 74 -2.87 16.08 5.96
CA ILE A 74 -2.54 16.44 4.57
C ILE A 74 -2.48 15.21 3.67
N LEU A 75 -1.53 14.31 3.89
CA LEU A 75 -1.24 13.26 2.91
C LEU A 75 -2.25 12.10 2.93
N GLU A 76 -2.71 11.68 4.10
CA GLU A 76 -3.73 10.63 4.24
C GLU A 76 -5.08 11.05 3.62
N PRO A 77 -5.59 12.29 3.84
CA PRO A 77 -6.74 12.79 3.09
C PRO A 77 -6.54 12.78 1.56
N MET A 78 -5.34 13.11 1.07
CA MET A 78 -5.04 13.05 -0.37
C MET A 78 -5.13 11.63 -0.93
N LEU A 79 -4.87 10.59 -0.13
CA LEU A 79 -5.02 9.20 -0.58
C LEU A 79 -6.47 8.80 -0.80
N LEU A 80 -7.43 9.50 -0.19
CA LEU A 80 -8.86 9.23 -0.36
C LEU A 80 -9.44 9.90 -1.62
N ASP A 81 -8.71 10.83 -2.22
CA ASP A 81 -9.10 11.54 -3.42
C ASP A 81 -8.63 10.81 -4.69
N LEU A 82 -9.60 10.39 -5.51
CA LEU A 82 -9.38 9.68 -6.78
C LEU A 82 -8.51 10.47 -7.75
N GLU A 83 -8.56 11.81 -7.73
CA GLU A 83 -7.74 12.66 -8.59
C GLU A 83 -6.25 12.51 -8.24
N TYR A 84 -5.92 12.50 -6.95
CA TYR A 84 -4.54 12.36 -6.48
C TYR A 84 -4.02 10.94 -6.66
N GLN A 85 -4.86 9.92 -6.44
CA GLN A 85 -4.49 8.51 -6.67
C GLN A 85 -3.98 8.25 -8.10
N GLN A 86 -4.48 9.03 -9.08
CA GLN A 86 -4.12 8.88 -10.49
C GLN A 86 -2.98 9.81 -10.94
N ARG A 87 -2.54 10.73 -10.08
CA ARG A 87 -1.58 11.80 -10.46
C ARG A 87 -0.27 11.75 -9.70
N VAL A 88 -0.18 11.04 -8.58
CA VAL A 88 1.04 10.97 -7.79
C VAL A 88 1.15 9.66 -7.03
N LEU A 89 2.36 9.12 -6.95
CA LEU A 89 2.68 7.98 -6.09
C LEU A 89 3.21 8.52 -4.76
N ILE A 90 2.41 8.39 -3.69
CA ILE A 90 2.78 8.88 -2.36
C ILE A 90 3.32 7.71 -1.53
N ARG A 91 4.52 7.85 -0.95
CA ARG A 91 5.11 6.88 -0.02
C ARG A 91 5.74 7.56 1.18
N GLU A 92 5.82 6.84 2.29
CA GLU A 92 6.56 7.25 3.49
C GLU A 92 7.91 6.54 3.54
N LEU A 93 8.98 7.29 3.78
CA LEU A 93 10.30 6.77 4.12
C LEU A 93 10.58 7.14 5.58
N SER A 94 10.40 6.19 6.49
CA SER A 94 10.94 6.36 7.85
C SER A 94 12.45 6.25 7.81
N ILE A 95 13.14 7.18 8.45
CA ILE A 95 14.60 7.18 8.64
C ILE A 95 15.00 6.74 10.05
N ASP A 96 14.10 6.04 10.75
CA ASP A 96 14.40 5.47 12.06
C ASP A 96 15.55 4.45 11.99
N PRO A 97 16.32 4.27 13.07
CA PRO A 97 17.43 3.32 13.09
C PRO A 97 16.98 1.89 12.74
N GLY A 98 17.65 1.28 11.74
CA GLY A 98 17.36 -0.07 11.27
C GLY A 98 16.33 -0.14 10.13
N GLU A 99 15.70 0.98 9.77
CA GLU A 99 14.86 1.06 8.58
C GLU A 99 15.73 1.04 7.31
N THR A 100 15.27 0.28 6.32
CA THR A 100 16.05 0.02 5.10
C THR A 100 15.20 0.08 3.86
N VAL A 101 15.79 0.55 2.76
CA VAL A 101 15.15 0.67 1.46
C VAL A 101 16.01 0.01 0.38
N THR A 102 15.38 -0.60 -0.62
CA THR A 102 16.07 -1.01 -1.85
C THR A 102 16.23 0.21 -2.74
N SER A 103 17.48 0.63 -2.96
CA SER A 103 17.86 1.81 -3.75
C SER A 103 17.59 1.65 -5.24
N LEU A 104 17.78 2.72 -6.02
CA LEU A 104 17.61 2.70 -7.48
C LEU A 104 18.51 1.68 -8.19
N GLN A 105 19.64 1.32 -7.58
CA GLN A 105 20.58 0.32 -8.08
C GLN A 105 20.22 -1.11 -7.64
N GLY A 106 19.12 -1.30 -6.90
CA GLY A 106 18.71 -2.60 -6.37
C GLY A 106 19.50 -3.03 -5.13
N LYS A 107 20.25 -2.12 -4.50
CA LYS A 107 21.02 -2.39 -3.29
C LYS A 107 20.18 -2.03 -2.07
N ARG A 108 20.16 -2.89 -1.05
CA ARG A 108 19.57 -2.53 0.25
C ARG A 108 20.51 -1.58 1.01
N GLU A 109 19.99 -0.46 1.45
CA GLU A 109 20.72 0.56 2.22
C GLU A 109 19.85 1.12 3.35
N GLU A 110 20.50 1.75 4.34
CA GLU A 110 19.81 2.43 5.43
C GLU A 110 18.95 3.56 4.87
N ALA A 111 17.71 3.69 5.35
CA ALA A 111 16.77 4.69 4.88
C ALA A 111 17.30 6.12 5.08
N ALA A 112 18.00 6.38 6.18
CA ALA A 112 18.64 7.65 6.47
C ALA A 112 19.74 8.00 5.45
N ASP A 113 20.57 7.03 5.08
CA ASP A 113 21.62 7.20 4.06
C ASP A 113 20.99 7.49 2.70
N PHE A 114 19.92 6.78 2.33
CA PHE A 114 19.18 7.06 1.11
C PHE A 114 18.58 8.47 1.09
N ALA A 115 17.91 8.90 2.17
CA ALA A 115 17.34 10.23 2.27
C ALA A 115 18.40 11.34 2.15
N SER A 116 19.59 11.11 2.71
CA SER A 116 20.71 12.06 2.66
C SER A 116 21.21 12.33 1.24
N GLN A 117 21.06 11.38 0.31
CA GLN A 117 21.41 11.57 -1.12
C GLN A 117 20.58 12.67 -1.77
N TYR A 118 19.41 12.99 -1.21
CA TYR A 118 18.53 14.07 -1.64
C TYR A 118 18.68 15.35 -0.79
N ASN A 119 19.68 15.42 0.09
CA ASN A 119 19.88 16.49 1.07
C ASN A 119 18.68 16.70 2.01
N VAL A 120 17.95 15.62 2.33
CA VAL A 120 16.83 15.64 3.26
C VAL A 120 17.29 15.11 4.61
N SER A 121 16.93 15.81 5.68
CA SER A 121 17.07 15.37 7.06
C SER A 121 15.82 15.73 7.86
N VAL A 122 15.54 14.94 8.89
CA VAL A 122 14.50 15.23 9.90
C VAL A 122 15.22 15.49 11.22
N THR A 123 14.76 16.48 11.98
CA THR A 123 15.36 16.91 13.26
C THR A 123 14.35 16.85 14.38
#